data_AF-A0A921H455-F1
#
_entry.id   AF-A0A921H455-F1
#
_cell.length_a   1.000
_cell.length_b   1.000
_cell.length_c   1.000
_cell.angle_alpha   90.00
_cell.angle_beta   90.00
_cell.angle_gamma   90.00
#
_symmetry.space_group_name_H-M   'P 1'
#
loop_
_entity.id
_entity.type
_entity.pdbx_description
1 polymer ?
#
loop_
_entity_poly.entity_id
_entity_poly.type
_entity_poly.pdbx_seq_one_letter_code
_entity_poly.pdbx_strand_id
1 'polypeptide(L)' 'MDTKLTIDEIELDSTDKAIDWEQRRYEIAKDALAGIISEESIPGTDPFHYIDKDVSRAIEYADELIKHLKSK' A
#
# COMPACT_ATOMS: atom_id res chain seq x y z
N MET A 1 0.84 2.18 -45.52
CA MET A 1 1.49 2.98 -44.47
C MET A 1 1.57 2.07 -43.26
N ASP A 2 2.61 1.25 -43.25
CA ASP A 2 2.89 0.32 -42.17
C ASP A 2 3.63 1.10 -41.08
N THR A 3 2.90 1.55 -40.07
CA THR A 3 3.51 2.00 -38.81
C THR A 3 4.08 0.76 -38.13
N LYS A 4 5.29 0.41 -38.54
CA LYS A 4 6.18 -0.49 -37.81
C LYS A 4 6.57 0.24 -36.53
N LEU A 5 5.72 0.15 -35.52
CA LEU A 5 6.08 0.48 -34.14
C LEU A 5 7.24 -0.46 -33.79
N THR A 6 8.45 0.06 -33.91
CA THR A 6 9.66 -0.61 -33.46
C THR A 6 9.49 -0.87 -31.98
N ILE A 7 9.60 -2.13 -31.59
CA ILE A 7 9.47 -2.66 -30.22
C ILE A 7 10.62 -2.14 -29.31
N ASP A 8 11.34 -1.11 -29.75
CA ASP A 8 12.58 -0.60 -29.17
C ASP A 8 12.35 0.47 -28.07
N GLU A 9 11.11 0.85 -27.76
CA GLU A 9 10.79 1.82 -26.67
C GLU A 9 10.05 1.22 -25.47
N ILE A 10 9.86 -0.09 -25.41
CA ILE A 10 9.60 -0.74 -24.13
C ILE A 10 10.96 -1.26 -23.68
N GLU A 11 11.76 -0.36 -23.09
CA GLU A 11 12.81 -0.76 -22.16
C GLU A 11 12.11 -1.61 -21.10
N LEU A 12 12.15 -2.93 -21.32
CA LEU A 12 12.05 -3.94 -20.27
C LEU A 12 13.29 -3.73 -19.41
N ASP A 13 13.25 -2.67 -18.61
CA ASP A 13 14.16 -2.42 -17.51
C ASP A 13 13.84 -3.45 -16.43
N SER A 14 14.15 -4.70 -16.74
CA SER A 14 14.22 -5.84 -15.82
C SER A 14 15.56 -5.80 -15.07
N THR A 15 16.06 -4.60 -14.75
CA THR A 15 16.98 -4.43 -13.66
C THR A 15 16.16 -4.42 -12.39
N ASP A 16 16.65 -5.06 -11.33
CA ASP A 16 16.08 -5.00 -9.98
C ASP A 16 15.87 -3.53 -9.58
N LYS A 17 14.71 -2.94 -9.92
CA LYS A 17 14.32 -1.65 -9.38
C LYS A 17 14.23 -1.87 -7.88
N ALA A 18 15.16 -1.24 -7.16
CA ALA A 18 15.18 -1.25 -5.71
C ALA A 18 13.75 -0.93 -5.23
N ILE A 19 13.19 -1.82 -4.40
CA ILE A 19 11.82 -1.67 -3.92
C ILE A 19 11.72 -0.32 -3.22
N ASP A 20 10.85 0.56 -3.72
CA ASP A 20 10.47 1.77 -3.02
C ASP A 20 9.59 1.40 -1.83
N TRP A 21 10.25 1.19 -0.69
CA TRP A 21 9.60 0.79 0.54
C TRP A 21 8.68 1.86 1.12
N GLU A 22 8.91 3.14 0.82
CA GLU A 22 8.03 4.22 1.29
C GLU A 22 6.74 4.25 0.46
N GLN A 23 6.85 4.14 -0.88
CA GLN A 23 5.66 3.98 -1.72
C GLN A 23 4.88 2.73 -1.33
N ARG A 24 5.59 1.62 -1.07
CA ARG A 24 4.93 0.37 -0.65
C ARG A 24 4.22 0.51 0.69
N ARG A 25 4.82 1.22 1.65
CA ARG A 25 4.23 1.53 2.95
C ARG A 25 2.95 2.36 2.80
N TYR A 26 3.00 3.41 1.98
CA TYR A 26 1.84 4.25 1.69
C TYR A 26 0.68 3.44 1.11
N GLU A 27 0.93 2.58 0.12
CA GLU A 27 -0.11 1.74 -0.49
C GLU A 27 -0.74 0.78 0.52
N ILE A 28 0.07 0.12 1.36
CA ILE A 28 -0.45 -0.80 2.39
C ILE A 28 -1.27 -0.03 3.43
N ALA A 29 -0.77 1.12 3.90
CA ALA A 29 -1.47 1.93 4.89
C ALA A 29 -2.79 2.46 4.31
N LYS A 30 -2.83 2.87 3.03
CA LYS A 30 -4.05 3.30 2.34
C LYS A 30 -5.11 2.19 2.30
N ASP A 31 -4.71 0.96 1.98
CA ASP A 31 -5.61 -0.20 1.93
C ASP A 31 -6.10 -0.59 3.33
N ALA A 32 -5.21 -0.58 4.34
CA ALA A 32 -5.57 -0.82 5.74
C ALA A 32 -6.55 0.25 6.26
N LEU A 33 -6.29 1.52 5.95
CA LEU A 33 -7.15 2.63 6.34
C LEU A 33 -8.55 2.48 5.72
N ALA A 34 -8.65 2.06 4.45
CA ALA A 34 -9.93 1.80 3.80
C ALA A 34 -10.74 0.71 4.53
N GLY A 35 -10.08 -0.37 5.00
CA GLY A 35 -10.73 -1.38 5.83
C GLY A 35 -11.16 -0.86 7.20
N ILE A 36 -10.30 -0.07 7.84
CA ILE A 36 -10.54 0.57 9.14
C ILE A 36 -11.77 1.50 9.09
N ILE A 37 -11.84 2.40 8.11
CA ILE A 37 -12.97 3.36 8.00
C ILE A 37 -14.26 2.70 7.55
N SER A 38 -14.19 1.52 6.94
CA SER A 38 -15.35 0.73 6.51
C SER A 38 -15.87 -0.18 7.62
N GLU A 39 -15.18 -0.25 8.77
CA GLU A 39 -15.64 -0.96 9.96
C GLU A 39 -16.93 -0.24 10.44
N GLU A 40 -18.10 -0.75 10.05
CA GLU A 40 -19.37 -0.31 10.64
C GLU A 40 -19.22 -0.37 12.16
N SER A 41 -19.81 0.59 12.87
CA SER A 41 -19.84 0.56 14.34
C SER A 41 -20.47 -0.75 14.81
N ILE A 42 -19.61 -1.75 15.04
CA ILE A 42 -20.00 -3.04 15.58
C ILE A 42 -20.55 -2.72 16.97
N PRO A 43 -21.75 -3.21 17.33
CA PRO A 43 -22.29 -3.00 18.67
C PRO A 43 -21.29 -3.50 19.72
N GLY A 44 -20.70 -2.58 20.49
CA GLY A 44 -19.68 -2.88 21.50
C GLY A 44 -18.25 -2.46 21.14
N THR A 45 -18.00 -2.02 19.90
CA THR A 45 -16.75 -1.34 19.50
C THR A 45 -16.97 0.17 19.58
N ASP A 46 -15.93 0.93 19.96
CA ASP A 46 -15.98 2.38 20.01
C ASP A 46 -16.50 2.92 18.66
N PRO A 47 -17.71 3.53 18.61
CA PRO A 47 -18.31 4.02 17.38
C PRO A 47 -17.55 5.19 16.77
N PHE A 48 -16.58 5.76 17.50
CA PHE A 48 -15.87 6.95 17.10
C PHE A 48 -14.58 6.60 16.35
N HIS A 49 -14.65 6.75 15.03
CA HIS A 49 -13.46 6.93 14.21
C HIS A 49 -12.77 8.24 14.60
N TYR A 50 -11.52 8.15 15.04
CA TYR A 50 -10.67 9.32 15.23
C TYR A 50 -9.64 9.30 14.11
N ILE A 51 -9.68 10.31 13.23
CA ILE A 51 -8.86 10.37 12.01
C ILE A 51 -7.38 10.11 12.31
N ASP A 52 -6.85 10.71 13.38
CA ASP A 52 -5.47 10.55 13.83
C ASP A 52 -5.15 9.11 14.28
N LYS A 53 -6.04 8.49 15.07
CA LYS A 53 -5.86 7.11 15.53
C LYS A 53 -5.98 6.09 14.40
N ASP A 54 -6.93 6.28 13.49
CA ASP A 54 -7.15 5.37 12.37
C ASP A 54 -5.99 5.41 11.36
N VAL A 55 -5.47 6.61 11.08
CA VAL A 55 -4.26 6.78 10.27
C VAL A 55 -3.05 6.14 10.97
N SER A 56 -2.90 6.35 12.27
CA SER A 56 -1.78 5.75 13.03
C SER A 56 -1.84 4.21 13.01
N ARG A 57 -3.02 3.64 13.24
CA ARG A 57 -3.26 2.18 13.18
C ARG A 57 -2.98 1.61 11.78
N ALA A 58 -3.40 2.29 10.73
CA ALA A 58 -3.13 1.87 9.36
C ALA A 58 -1.63 1.86 9.03
N ILE A 59 -0.91 2.86 9.52
CA ILE A 59 0.54 2.95 9.41
C ILE A 59 1.23 1.79 10.15
N GLU A 60 0.81 1.48 11.38
CA GLU A 60 1.37 0.37 12.16
C GLU A 60 1.21 -0.99 11.45
N TYR A 61 0.05 -1.25 10.83
CA TYR A 61 -0.14 -2.45 10.00
C TYR A 61 0.83 -2.51 8.82
N ALA A 62 1.07 -1.37 8.16
CA ALA A 62 2.01 -1.31 7.06
C ALA A 62 3.45 -1.60 7.50
N ASP A 63 3.86 -1.04 8.63
CA ASP A 63 5.20 -1.23 9.19
C ASP A 63 5.47 -2.69 9.60
N GLU A 64 4.52 -3.34 10.29
CA GLU A 64 4.67 -4.76 10.67
C GLU A 64 4.65 -5.69 9.44
N LEU A 65 3.82 -5.43 8.42
CA LEU A 65 3.84 -6.22 7.20
C LEU A 65 5.18 -6.09 6.46
N ILE A 66 5.71 -4.86 6.32
CA ILE A 66 7.01 -4.63 5.68
C ILE A 66 8.13 -5.33 6.44
N LYS A 67 8.12 -5.28 7.77
CA LYS A 67 9.09 -5.99 8.61
C LYS A 67 9.07 -7.50 8.34
N HIS A 68 7.90 -8.11 8.24
CA HIS A 68 7.77 -9.52 7.87
C HIS A 68 8.25 -9.84 6.44
N LEU A 69 8.03 -8.94 5.48
CA LEU A 69 8.48 -9.11 4.10
C LEU A 69 10.00 -8.98 3.96
N LYS A 70 10.62 -8.08 4.73
CA LYS A 70 12.08 -7.87 4.74
C LYS A 70 12.85 -8.95 5.50
N SER A 71 12.20 -9.67 6.41
CA SER A 71 12.80 -10.77 7.18
C SER A 71 12.77 -12.12 6.47
N LYS A 72 12.19 -12.20 5.27
CA LYS A 72 12.19 -13.40 4.42
C LYS A 72 13.32 -13.34 3.41
#